data_AF-A0A438KKD6-F1
#
_entry.id   AF-A0A438KKD6-F1
#
_cell.length_a   1.000
_cell.length_b   1.000
_cell.length_c   1.000
_cell.angle_alpha   90.00
_cell.angle_beta   90.00
_cell.angle_gamma   90.00
#
_symmetry.space_group_name_H-M   'P 1'
#
loop_
_entity.id
_entity.type
_entity.pdbx_description
1 polymer ?
#
loop_
_entity_poly.entity_id
_entity_poly.type
_entity_poly.pdbx_seq_one_letter_code
_entity_poly.pdbx_strand_id
1 'polypeptide(L)'
;MVSSLQFLLLLWISSTILEFSSSYADAAGSKVSAAKVRQISWKPRAFVYEGFLSEEECDHLISLAKSELKRSAVADNVSGKSRLSEVRTSSGMFIGKGKIGIGLPEFVN
;
A
#
# COMPACT_ATOMS: atom_id res chain seq x y z
N MET A 1 -40.49 15.84 -28.64
CA MET A 1 -39.30 15.58 -29.48
C MET A 1 -38.10 16.08 -28.72
N VAL A 2 -37.27 15.18 -28.18
CA VAL A 2 -36.05 15.59 -27.45
C VAL A 2 -35.08 16.18 -28.48
N SER A 3 -34.57 17.38 -28.24
CA SER A 3 -33.68 18.04 -29.19
C SER A 3 -32.37 17.25 -29.30
N SER A 4 -31.82 17.14 -30.51
CA SER A 4 -30.54 16.44 -30.78
C SER A 4 -29.40 16.93 -29.85
N LEU A 5 -29.46 18.20 -29.46
CA LEU A 5 -28.51 18.82 -28.54
C LEU A 5 -28.55 18.22 -27.11
N GLN A 6 -29.74 17.81 -26.64
CA GLN A 6 -29.91 17.17 -25.34
C GLN A 6 -29.25 15.78 -25.33
N PHE A 7 -29.33 15.03 -26.44
CA PHE A 7 -28.68 13.73 -26.59
C PHE A 7 -27.15 13.85 -26.59
N LEU A 8 -26.61 14.84 -27.29
CA LEU A 8 -25.16 15.10 -27.30
C LEU A 8 -24.64 15.51 -25.91
N LEU A 9 -25.40 16.30 -25.17
CA LEU A 9 -25.05 16.69 -23.80
C LEU A 9 -25.00 15.48 -22.86
N LEU A 10 -25.99 14.59 -22.95
CA LEU A 10 -26.05 13.37 -22.14
C LEU A 10 -24.93 12.38 -22.47
N LEU A 11 -24.58 12.24 -23.75
CA LEU A 11 -23.44 11.41 -24.16
C LEU A 11 -22.12 11.99 -23.64
N TRP A 12 -21.96 13.31 -23.63
CA TRP A 12 -20.76 13.96 -23.12
C TRP A 12 -20.61 13.84 -21.60
N ILE A 13 -21.74 13.99 -20.87
CA ILE A 13 -21.80 13.78 -19.43
C ILE A 13 -21.55 12.30 -19.10
N SER A 14 -22.07 11.36 -19.89
CA SER A 14 -21.80 9.93 -19.68
C SER A 14 -20.34 9.57 -19.86
N SER A 15 -19.65 10.12 -20.87
CA SER A 15 -18.23 9.86 -21.10
C SER A 15 -17.34 10.39 -19.96
N THR A 16 -17.64 11.58 -19.47
CA THR A 16 -16.90 12.20 -18.35
C THR A 16 -17.15 11.49 -17.02
N ILE A 17 -18.37 11.02 -16.77
CA ILE A 17 -18.71 10.21 -15.57
C ILE A 17 -18.03 8.84 -15.61
N LEU A 18 -17.89 8.23 -16.80
CA LEU A 18 -17.24 6.92 -16.94
C LEU A 18 -15.73 6.99 -16.66
N GLU A 19 -15.05 8.06 -17.08
CA GLU A 19 -13.64 8.30 -16.77
C GLU A 19 -13.41 8.55 -15.27
N PHE A 20 -14.33 9.24 -14.59
CA PHE A 20 -14.26 9.50 -13.15
C PHE A 20 -14.48 8.26 -12.29
N SER A 21 -15.28 7.30 -12.77
CA SER A 21 -15.54 6.05 -12.04
C SER A 21 -14.31 5.15 -11.93
N SER A 22 -13.39 5.24 -12.91
CA SER A 22 -12.14 4.48 -12.86
C SER A 22 -11.21 4.95 -11.74
N SER A 23 -11.18 6.25 -11.43
CA SER A 23 -10.31 6.78 -10.37
C SER A 23 -10.84 6.48 -8.97
N TYR A 24 -12.16 6.36 -8.81
CA TYR A 24 -12.78 5.96 -7.53
C TYR A 24 -12.64 4.46 -7.24
N ALA A 25 -12.50 3.62 -8.27
CA ALA A 25 -12.36 2.18 -8.11
C ALA A 25 -11.00 1.77 -7.51
N ASP A 26 -9.94 2.55 -7.74
CA ASP A 26 -8.63 2.35 -7.09
C ASP A 26 -8.65 2.69 -5.59
N ALA A 27 -9.55 3.58 -5.14
CA ALA A 27 -9.77 3.88 -3.72
C ALA A 27 -10.59 2.80 -2.99
N ALA A 28 -11.31 1.94 -3.73
CA ALA A 28 -12.13 0.88 -3.19
C ALA A 28 -11.33 -0.43 -3.03
N GLY A 29 -10.29 -0.39 -2.19
CA GLY A 29 -9.54 -1.56 -1.74
C GLY A 29 -8.69 -2.20 -2.82
N SER A 30 -7.40 -1.86 -2.84
CA SER A 30 -6.38 -2.49 -3.69
C SER A 30 -6.27 -3.99 -3.39
N LYS A 31 -7.08 -4.81 -4.06
CA LYS A 31 -6.81 -6.23 -4.19
C LYS A 31 -5.52 -6.35 -4.99
N VAL A 32 -4.48 -6.93 -4.38
CA VAL A 32 -3.20 -7.20 -5.04
C VAL A 32 -3.46 -8.02 -6.30
N SER A 33 -3.52 -7.35 -7.45
CA SER A 33 -3.76 -8.03 -8.71
C SER A 33 -2.47 -8.74 -9.10
N ALA A 34 -2.51 -10.07 -9.25
CA ALA A 34 -1.37 -10.86 -9.72
C ALA A 34 -0.83 -10.38 -11.10
N ALA A 35 -1.64 -9.61 -11.83
CA ALA A 35 -1.26 -8.98 -13.10
C ALA A 35 -0.18 -7.89 -12.98
N LYS A 36 0.10 -7.36 -11.79
CA LYS A 36 1.08 -6.27 -11.55
C LYS A 36 2.35 -6.74 -10.83
N VAL A 37 2.76 -7.99 -11.04
CA VAL A 37 3.98 -8.57 -10.43
C VAL A 37 5.11 -8.63 -11.44
N ARG A 38 6.25 -8.03 -11.11
CA ARG A 38 7.46 -8.05 -11.94
C ARG A 38 8.59 -8.84 -11.26
N GLN A 39 9.06 -9.88 -11.93
CA GLN A 39 10.23 -10.64 -11.48
C GLN A 39 11.51 -9.83 -11.72
N ILE A 40 12.39 -9.74 -10.70
CA ILE A 40 13.68 -9.04 -10.76
C ILE A 40 14.84 -10.02 -10.85
N SER A 41 14.81 -11.09 -10.07
CA SER A 41 15.83 -12.15 -10.12
C SER A 41 15.24 -13.47 -9.67
N TRP A 42 15.75 -14.56 -10.24
CA TRP A 42 15.43 -15.92 -9.80
C TRP A 42 16.44 -16.43 -8.74
N LYS A 43 17.63 -15.83 -8.67
CA LYS A 43 18.68 -16.19 -7.71
C LYS A 43 19.50 -14.95 -7.35
N PRO A 44 19.22 -14.28 -6.22
CA PRO A 44 18.16 -14.58 -5.24
C PRO A 44 16.75 -14.35 -5.81
N ARG A 45 15.73 -15.05 -5.29
CA ARG A 45 14.33 -14.86 -5.70
C ARG A 45 13.85 -13.48 -5.23
N ALA A 46 13.51 -12.61 -6.18
CA ALA A 46 13.04 -11.26 -5.90
C ALA A 46 11.96 -10.86 -6.91
N PHE A 47 10.83 -10.35 -6.39
CA PHE A 47 9.69 -9.88 -7.17
C PHE A 47 9.23 -8.53 -6.63
N VAL A 48 8.78 -7.65 -7.52
CA VAL A 48 8.18 -6.36 -7.19
C VAL A 48 6.68 -6.46 -7.45
N TYR A 49 5.87 -6.17 -6.43
CA TYR A 49 4.42 -6.09 -6.53
C TYR A 49 4.03 -4.62 -6.59
N GLU A 50 3.54 -4.15 -7.74
CA GLU A 50 3.11 -2.76 -7.90
C GLU A 50 1.67 -2.60 -7.38
N GLY A 51 1.43 -1.53 -6.60
CA GLY A 51 0.12 -1.30 -5.97
C GLY A 51 -0.25 -2.34 -4.92
N PHE A 52 0.74 -2.86 -4.17
CA PHE A 52 0.49 -3.86 -3.13
C PHE A 52 -0.38 -3.34 -1.97
N LEU A 53 -0.26 -2.05 -1.66
CA LEU A 53 -1.13 -1.33 -0.74
C LEU A 53 -1.74 -0.13 -1.48
N SER A 54 -2.96 0.24 -1.13
CA SER A 54 -3.52 1.53 -1.55
C SER A 54 -2.84 2.70 -0.83
N GLU A 55 -3.03 3.93 -1.31
CA GLU A 55 -2.48 5.12 -0.66
C GLU A 55 -3.07 5.29 0.74
N GLU A 56 -4.36 5.01 0.91
CA GLU A 56 -5.07 5.09 2.20
C GLU A 56 -4.55 4.05 3.21
N GLU A 57 -4.26 2.83 2.75
CA GLU A 57 -3.65 1.80 3.60
C GLU A 57 -2.24 2.20 4.05
N CYS A 58 -1.47 2.86 3.17
CA CYS A 58 -0.15 3.41 3.51
C CYS A 58 -0.27 4.50 4.58
N ASP A 59 -1.19 5.45 4.40
CA ASP A 59 -1.41 6.52 5.37
C ASP A 59 -1.90 5.99 6.72
N HIS A 60 -2.78 5.00 6.71
CA HIS A 60 -3.23 4.31 7.91
C HIS A 60 -2.06 3.66 8.66
N LEU A 61 -1.19 2.93 7.96
CA LEU A 61 0.01 2.33 8.56
C LEU A 61 0.95 3.36 9.17
N ILE A 62 1.18 4.47 8.47
CA ILE A 62 2.01 5.58 8.96
C ILE A 62 1.40 6.19 10.22
N SER A 63 0.08 6.41 10.23
CA SER A 63 -0.62 6.98 11.39
C SER A 63 -0.53 6.07 12.63
N LEU A 64 -0.67 4.76 12.45
CA LEU A 64 -0.53 3.76 13.52
C LEU A 64 0.90 3.69 14.04
N ALA A 65 1.90 3.76 13.16
CA ALA A 65 3.29 3.66 13.55
C ALA A 65 3.78 4.93 14.27
N LYS A 66 3.35 6.12 13.81
CA LYS A 66 3.85 7.44 14.26
C LYS A 66 3.87 7.61 15.79
N SER A 67 2.87 7.10 16.49
CA SER A 67 2.73 7.28 17.95
C SER A 67 3.79 6.54 18.77
N GLU A 68 4.33 5.44 18.27
CA GLU A 68 5.31 4.65 19.03
C GLU A 68 6.60 4.31 18.24
N LEU A 69 6.87 5.02 17.14
CA LEU A 69 8.17 5.00 16.45
C LEU A 69 9.32 5.24 17.44
N LYS A 70 10.09 4.19 17.71
CA LYS A 70 11.29 4.26 18.55
C LYS A 70 12.52 4.07 17.68
N ARG A 71 13.60 4.75 18.08
CA ARG A 71 14.89 4.60 17.41
C ARG A 71 15.33 3.14 17.52
N SER A 72 15.71 2.54 16.40
CA SER A 72 16.19 1.16 16.37
C SER A 72 17.45 1.05 17.22
N ALA A 73 17.40 0.22 18.24
CA ALA A 73 18.56 -0.12 19.04
C ALA A 73 19.04 -1.51 18.67
N VAL A 74 20.36 -1.68 18.58
CA VAL A 74 20.99 -2.96 18.31
C VAL A 74 21.47 -3.52 19.65
N ALA A 75 21.24 -4.81 19.89
CA ALA A 75 21.75 -5.47 21.08
C ALA A 75 23.29 -5.58 20.97
N ASP A 76 23.99 -5.11 21.98
CA ASP A 76 25.45 -5.19 22.05
C ASP A 76 25.88 -6.66 22.26
N ASN A 77 26.74 -7.18 21.38
CA ASN A 77 27.10 -8.60 21.34
C ASN A 77 27.76 -9.13 22.62
N VAL A 78 28.33 -8.23 23.44
CA VAL A 78 29.07 -8.60 24.66
C VAL A 78 28.22 -8.46 25.93
N SER A 79 27.26 -7.54 25.95
CA SER A 79 26.48 -7.23 27.17
C SER A 79 24.98 -7.49 27.06
N GLY A 80 24.46 -7.76 25.86
CA GLY A 80 23.04 -7.94 25.58
C GLY A 80 22.19 -6.67 25.75
N LYS A 81 22.83 -5.52 26.05
CA LYS A 81 22.12 -4.26 26.30
C LYS A 81 21.82 -3.53 24.99
N SER A 82 20.65 -2.90 24.97
CA SER A 82 20.17 -2.06 23.87
C SER A 82 21.05 -0.82 23.73
N ARG A 83 21.80 -0.70 22.62
CA ARG A 83 22.59 0.50 22.29
C ARG A 83 22.08 1.14 21.00
N LEU A 84 22.11 2.47 20.97
CA LEU A 84 21.81 3.24 19.77
C LEU A 84 22.93 3.01 18.77
N SER A 85 22.63 2.44 17.60
CA SER A 85 23.65 2.18 16.57
C SER A 85 23.78 3.37 15.62
N GLU A 86 25.01 3.66 15.16
CA GLU A 86 25.27 4.62 14.09
C GLU A 86 24.94 4.06 12.70
N VAL A 87 24.90 2.73 12.53
CA VAL A 87 24.70 2.05 11.24
C VAL A 87 23.23 1.92 10.85
N ARG A 88 22.31 1.87 11.83
CA ARG A 88 20.86 1.79 11.61
C ARG A 88 20.19 3.08 12.12
N THR A 89 20.18 4.10 11.28
CA THR A 89 19.66 5.44 11.60
C THR A 89 18.13 5.54 11.53
N SER A 90 17.46 4.53 10.99
CA SER A 90 15.99 4.49 10.85
C SER A 90 15.28 4.16 12.17
N SER A 91 14.16 4.82 12.45
CA SER A 91 13.22 4.44 13.52
C SER A 91 12.23 3.38 13.01
N GLY A 92 11.71 2.53 13.90
CA GLY A 92 10.76 1.48 13.54
C GLY A 92 9.71 1.23 14.62
N MET A 93 8.61 0.58 14.23
CA MET A 93 7.51 0.16 15.09
C MET A 93 7.05 -1.24 14.67
N PHE A 94 6.82 -2.12 15.65
CA PHE A 94 6.18 -3.41 15.44
C PHE A 94 4.67 -3.30 15.66
N ILE A 95 3.90 -3.44 14.58
CA ILE A 95 2.45 -3.46 14.68
C ILE A 95 1.98 -4.91 14.88
N GLY A 96 1.16 -5.16 15.90
CA GLY A 96 0.61 -6.49 16.17
C GLY A 96 -0.30 -7.00 15.04
N LYS A 97 -0.26 -8.31 14.77
CA LYS A 97 -1.11 -8.97 13.77
C LYS A 97 -2.60 -8.69 14.08
N GLY A 98 -3.37 -8.31 13.07
CA GLY A 98 -4.80 -7.97 13.20
C GLY A 98 -5.11 -6.50 13.46
N LYS A 99 -4.12 -5.68 13.85
CA LYS A 99 -4.32 -4.22 13.99
C LYS A 99 -4.39 -3.48 12.65
N ILE A 100 -3.78 -4.05 11.61
CA ILE A 100 -3.62 -3.39 10.31
C ILE A 100 -4.85 -3.60 9.41
N GLY A 101 -5.69 -4.61 9.66
CA GLY A 101 -6.86 -4.89 8.81
C GLY A 101 -6.56 -5.20 7.34
N ILE A 102 -5.28 -5.25 6.92
CA ILE A 102 -4.89 -5.63 5.56
C ILE A 102 -5.18 -7.11 5.33
N GLY A 103 -6.00 -7.39 4.31
CA GLY A 103 -6.17 -8.74 3.78
C GLY A 103 -4.90 -9.14 3.05
N LEU A 104 -3.88 -9.58 3.78
CA LEU A 104 -2.68 -10.17 3.17
C LEU A 104 -3.15 -11.31 2.24
N PRO A 105 -2.69 -11.37 0.99
CA PRO A 105 -2.90 -12.56 0.18
C PRO A 105 -2.28 -13.72 0.97
N GLU A 106 -3.11 -14.69 1.32
CA GLU A 106 -2.68 -15.93 1.94
C GLU A 106 -1.71 -16.58 0.95
N PHE A 107 -0.40 -16.41 1.17
CA PHE A 107 0.61 -17.15 0.45
C PHE A 107 0.49 -18.60 0.93
N VAL A 108 -0.40 -19.34 0.25
CA VAL A 108 -0.66 -20.76 0.45
C VAL A 108 0.67 -21.52 0.39
N ASN A 109 0.93 -22.31 1.43
CA ASN A 109 1.92 -23.39 1.42
C ASN A 109 1.22 -24.65 0.92
#